data_AF-A0A9N7LVW8-F1
#
_entry.id   AF-A0A9N7LVW8-F1
#
_cell.length_a   1.000
_cell.length_b   1.000
_cell.length_c   1.000
_cell.angle_alpha   90.00
_cell.angle_beta   90.00
_cell.angle_gamma   90.00
#
_symmetry.space_group_name_H-M   'P 1'
#
loop_
_entity.id
_entity.type
_entity.pdbx_description
1 polymer ?
#
loop_
_entity_poly.entity_id
_entity_poly.type
_entity_poly.pdbx_seq_one_letter_code
_entity_poly.pdbx_strand_id
1 'polypeptide(L)'
;MVVGTCPDFSVITAIPQPLRSLAHTRGSQLARAQTAAVKAAGGVPVPLANLLARQFRAEPERMFSADRYHPSATAYALAADQLLLSLRDALREKIGSAMLPVPSRPSFRTSSQERSRGAIVTRLWRRPVPVVGGPVAIPASG
;
A
#
# COMPACT_ATOMS: atom_id res chain seq x y z
N MET A 1 2.11 -12.16 -11.95
CA MET A 1 2.45 -13.13 -10.87
C MET A 1 2.90 -12.35 -9.65
N VAL A 2 2.44 -12.71 -8.46
CA VAL A 2 2.87 -12.11 -7.18
C VAL A 2 3.85 -13.05 -6.50
N VAL A 3 4.98 -12.53 -5.99
CA VAL A 3 6.04 -13.35 -5.38
C VAL A 3 6.57 -12.69 -4.12
N GLY A 4 6.58 -13.42 -3.01
CA GLY A 4 7.28 -13.02 -1.79
C GLY A 4 8.79 -13.17 -1.95
N THR A 5 9.56 -12.14 -1.60
CA THR A 5 11.03 -12.19 -1.65
C THR A 5 11.62 -12.74 -0.35
N CYS A 6 12.91 -13.07 -0.37
CA CYS A 6 13.64 -13.68 0.73
C CYS A 6 13.47 -12.88 2.04
N PRO A 7 13.13 -13.55 3.16
CA PRO A 7 12.93 -12.89 4.45
C PRO A 7 14.26 -12.45 5.10
N ASP A 8 14.16 -11.61 6.14
CA ASP A 8 15.31 -11.10 6.88
C ASP A 8 15.84 -12.15 7.88
N PHE A 9 16.91 -12.84 7.53
CA PHE A 9 17.54 -13.82 8.42
C PHE A 9 18.23 -13.22 9.66
N SER A 10 18.38 -11.88 9.76
CA SER A 10 18.93 -11.27 10.99
C SER A 10 18.05 -11.50 12.22
N VAL A 11 16.76 -11.80 12.03
CA VAL A 11 15.80 -12.04 13.11
C VAL A 11 15.88 -13.46 13.68
N ILE A 12 16.60 -14.38 13.02
CA ILE A 12 16.70 -15.80 13.43
C ILE A 12 17.86 -15.97 14.43
N THR A 13 17.56 -15.89 15.71
CA THR A 13 18.57 -16.02 16.78
C THR A 13 19.15 -17.43 16.92
N ALA A 14 18.44 -18.45 16.43
CA ALA A 14 18.93 -19.83 16.35
C ALA A 14 20.19 -19.98 15.47
N ILE A 15 20.42 -19.05 14.53
CA ILE A 15 21.69 -18.96 13.80
C ILE A 15 22.65 -18.13 14.67
N PRO A 16 23.77 -18.68 15.17
CA PRO A 16 24.72 -17.92 15.98
C PRO A 16 25.53 -16.93 15.14
N GLN A 17 26.19 -15.98 15.81
CA GLN A 17 27.20 -15.15 15.15
C GLN A 17 28.50 -15.96 14.97
N PRO A 18 29.27 -15.70 13.89
CA PRO A 18 29.08 -14.67 12.86
C PRO A 18 28.15 -15.10 11.70
N LEU A 19 27.71 -16.35 11.67
CA LEU A 19 26.93 -16.92 10.55
C LEU A 19 25.63 -16.15 10.29
N ARG A 20 24.97 -15.64 11.34
CA ARG A 20 23.76 -14.83 11.19
C ARG A 20 23.98 -13.56 10.38
N SER A 21 25.13 -12.90 10.54
CA SER A 21 25.48 -11.71 9.76
C SER A 21 25.71 -12.05 8.28
N LEU A 22 26.36 -13.18 8.01
CA LEU A 22 26.54 -13.69 6.64
C LEU A 22 25.20 -14.07 6.01
N ALA A 23 24.35 -14.78 6.75
CA ALA A 23 23.00 -15.16 6.32
C ALA A 23 22.14 -13.94 5.99
N HIS A 24 22.15 -12.92 6.86
CA HIS A 24 21.46 -11.65 6.59
C HIS A 24 21.97 -10.99 5.31
N THR A 25 23.30 -10.94 5.11
CA THR A 25 23.90 -10.32 3.92
C THR A 25 23.48 -11.06 2.64
N ARG A 26 23.59 -12.39 2.64
CA ARG A 26 23.22 -13.23 1.49
C ARG A 26 21.71 -13.20 1.22
N GLY A 27 20.88 -13.29 2.26
CA GLY A 27 19.43 -13.17 2.15
C GLY A 27 19.00 -11.82 1.59
N SER A 28 19.64 -10.73 2.05
CA SER A 28 19.39 -9.37 1.52
C SER A 28 19.78 -9.23 0.05
N GLN A 29 20.91 -9.83 -0.37
CA GLN A 29 21.31 -9.86 -1.78
C GLN A 29 20.31 -10.66 -2.61
N LEU A 30 19.87 -11.83 -2.12
CA LEU A 30 18.88 -12.67 -2.79
C LEU A 30 17.53 -11.96 -2.93
N ALA A 31 17.04 -11.28 -1.89
CA ALA A 31 15.79 -10.53 -1.93
C ALA A 31 15.81 -9.43 -3.01
N ARG A 32 16.94 -8.74 -3.18
CA ARG A 32 17.13 -7.74 -4.24
C ARG A 32 17.15 -8.38 -5.62
N ALA A 33 17.87 -9.50 -5.78
CA ALA A 33 17.90 -10.24 -7.05
C ALA A 33 16.51 -10.77 -7.44
N GLN A 34 15.76 -11.34 -6.49
CA GLN A 34 14.37 -11.77 -6.70
C GLN A 34 13.47 -10.59 -7.08
N THR A 35 13.62 -9.44 -6.40
CA THR A 35 12.87 -8.23 -6.75
C THR A 35 13.12 -7.83 -8.21
N ALA A 36 14.37 -7.79 -8.64
CA ALA A 36 14.74 -7.44 -10.01
C ALA A 36 14.18 -8.46 -11.02
N ALA A 37 14.35 -9.76 -10.76
CA ALA A 37 13.87 -10.83 -11.63
C ALA A 37 12.35 -10.83 -11.78
N VAL A 38 11.61 -10.67 -10.67
CA VAL A 38 10.15 -10.62 -10.68
C VAL A 38 9.66 -9.40 -11.48
N LYS A 39 10.28 -8.23 -11.30
CA LYS A 39 9.95 -7.03 -12.09
C LYS A 39 10.26 -7.20 -13.58
N ALA A 40 11.41 -7.78 -13.92
CA ALA A 40 11.80 -8.05 -15.30
C ALA A 40 10.81 -9.00 -16.00
N ALA A 41 10.20 -9.93 -15.25
CA ALA A 41 9.15 -10.81 -15.73
C ALA A 41 7.73 -10.18 -15.71
N GLY A 42 7.59 -8.88 -15.42
CA GLY A 42 6.30 -8.19 -15.31
C GLY A 42 5.46 -8.62 -14.09
N GLY A 43 6.10 -9.18 -13.07
CA GLY A 43 5.47 -9.57 -11.81
C GLY A 43 5.55 -8.50 -10.72
N VAL A 44 4.89 -8.79 -9.60
CA VAL A 44 4.85 -7.92 -8.41
C VAL A 44 5.63 -8.58 -7.27
N PRO A 45 6.82 -8.06 -6.91
CA PRO A 45 7.57 -8.57 -5.77
C PRO A 45 7.01 -8.00 -4.45
N VAL A 46 6.87 -8.85 -3.44
CA VAL A 46 6.43 -8.48 -2.10
C VAL A 46 7.62 -8.57 -1.14
N PRO A 47 8.10 -7.43 -0.57
CA PRO A 47 9.34 -7.39 0.21
C PRO A 47 9.15 -7.92 1.63
N LEU A 48 9.05 -9.25 1.79
CA LEU A 48 8.74 -9.89 3.08
C LEU A 48 9.75 -9.56 4.18
N ALA A 49 11.04 -9.42 3.85
CA ALA A 49 12.06 -8.97 4.81
C ALA A 49 11.67 -7.66 5.49
N ASN A 50 11.24 -6.65 4.73
CA ASN A 50 10.91 -5.34 5.27
C ASN A 50 9.57 -5.36 6.00
N LEU A 51 8.58 -6.09 5.47
CA LEU A 51 7.23 -6.11 5.99
C LEU A 51 7.12 -6.87 7.32
N LEU A 52 7.87 -7.96 7.48
CA LEU A 52 7.70 -8.87 8.62
C LEU A 52 8.77 -8.71 9.71
N ALA A 53 9.97 -8.20 9.39
CA ALA A 53 11.09 -8.21 10.34
C ALA A 53 10.80 -7.43 11.64
N ARG A 54 9.97 -6.39 11.61
CA ARG A 54 9.57 -5.68 12.83
C ARG A 54 8.80 -6.59 13.80
N GLN A 55 7.84 -7.36 13.30
CA GLN A 55 7.03 -8.27 14.11
C GLN A 55 7.88 -9.40 14.67
N PHE A 56 8.75 -9.99 13.85
CA PHE A 56 9.69 -11.03 14.29
C PHE A 56 10.64 -10.55 15.40
N ARG A 57 11.08 -9.29 15.38
CA ARG A 57 11.90 -8.71 16.46
C ARG A 57 11.08 -8.40 17.71
N ALA A 58 9.84 -7.94 17.55
CA ALA A 58 8.99 -7.53 18.67
C ALA A 58 8.40 -8.71 19.44
N GLU A 59 7.98 -9.77 18.74
CA GLU A 59 7.26 -10.91 19.32
C GLU A 59 7.87 -12.26 18.88
N PRO A 60 9.17 -12.52 19.11
CA PRO A 60 9.85 -13.71 18.60
C PRO A 60 9.20 -15.02 19.09
N GLU A 61 8.70 -15.06 20.32
CA GLU A 61 8.00 -16.23 20.90
C GLU A 61 6.71 -16.60 20.16
N ARG A 62 6.07 -15.61 19.53
CA ARG A 62 4.83 -15.81 18.77
C ARG A 62 5.11 -16.01 17.27
N MET A 63 6.18 -15.40 16.76
CA MET A 63 6.50 -15.39 15.33
C MET A 63 7.32 -16.60 14.88
N PHE A 64 8.06 -17.25 15.78
CA PHE A 64 8.79 -18.48 15.48
C PHE A 64 8.05 -19.73 15.98
N SER A 65 8.27 -20.84 15.28
CA SER A 65 7.94 -22.18 15.75
C SER A 65 8.88 -22.60 16.90
N ALA A 66 8.62 -23.77 17.49
CA ALA A 66 9.37 -24.28 18.63
C ALA A 66 10.89 -24.42 18.37
N ASP A 67 11.30 -24.60 17.10
CA ASP A 67 12.71 -24.69 16.69
C ASP A 67 13.44 -23.34 16.61
N ARG A 68 12.74 -22.22 16.85
CA ARG A 68 13.29 -20.85 16.79
C ARG A 68 13.88 -20.47 15.43
N TYR A 69 13.52 -21.22 14.38
CA TYR A 69 14.03 -21.06 13.03
C TYR A 69 12.90 -20.85 12.04
N HIS A 70 11.93 -21.76 11.99
CA HIS A 70 10.80 -21.65 11.07
C HIS A 70 9.75 -20.65 11.58
N PRO A 71 9.05 -19.93 10.68
CA PRO A 71 7.89 -19.14 11.07
C PRO A 71 6.85 -19.99 11.78
N SER A 72 6.13 -19.42 12.74
CA SER A 72 4.93 -20.03 13.32
C SER A 72 3.75 -19.95 12.36
N ALA A 73 2.64 -20.62 12.69
CA ALA A 73 1.38 -20.47 11.97
C ALA A 73 0.91 -19.00 11.92
N THR A 74 1.13 -18.23 12.99
CA THR A 74 0.78 -16.80 13.02
C THR A 74 1.63 -16.01 12.02
N ALA A 75 2.93 -16.29 11.95
CA ALA A 75 3.81 -15.60 11.02
C ALA A 75 3.54 -15.99 9.55
N TYR A 76 3.18 -17.24 9.27
CA TYR A 76 2.72 -17.64 7.94
C TYR A 76 1.42 -16.95 7.53
N ALA A 77 0.47 -16.80 8.46
CA ALA A 77 -0.76 -16.04 8.20
C ALA A 77 -0.45 -14.58 7.84
N LEU A 78 0.44 -13.92 8.59
CA LEU A 78 0.88 -12.56 8.29
C LEU A 78 1.56 -12.45 6.91
N ALA A 79 2.41 -13.41 6.55
CA ALA A 79 3.03 -13.45 5.22
C ALA A 79 1.98 -13.63 4.11
N ALA A 80 1.01 -14.53 4.32
CA ALA A 80 -0.09 -14.76 3.39
C ALA A 80 -0.95 -13.51 3.20
N ASP A 81 -1.26 -12.77 4.27
CA ASP A 81 -2.01 -11.52 4.20
C ASP A 81 -1.31 -10.49 3.32
N GLN A 82 0.01 -10.31 3.46
CA GLN A 82 0.78 -9.39 2.61
C GLN A 82 0.75 -9.79 1.14
N LEU A 83 0.85 -11.09 0.86
CA LEU A 83 0.76 -11.62 -0.51
C LEU A 83 -0.64 -11.44 -1.09
N LEU A 84 -1.68 -11.69 -0.30
CA LEU A 84 -3.08 -11.57 -0.71
C LEU A 84 -3.46 -10.12 -1.01
N LEU A 85 -2.99 -9.17 -0.20
CA LEU A 85 -3.15 -7.74 -0.47
C LEU A 85 -2.53 -7.36 -1.82
N SER A 86 -1.29 -7.79 -2.06
CA SER A 86 -0.58 -7.51 -3.32
C SER A 86 -1.24 -8.17 -4.52
N LEU A 87 -1.79 -9.38 -4.35
CA LEU A 87 -2.54 -10.09 -5.39
C LEU A 87 -3.85 -9.39 -5.71
N ARG A 88 -4.61 -8.97 -4.69
CA ARG A 88 -5.85 -8.21 -4.86
C ARG A 88 -5.60 -6.93 -5.66
N ASP A 89 -4.54 -6.20 -5.33
CA ASP A 89 -4.23 -4.93 -5.99
C ASP A 89 -3.80 -5.17 -7.46
N ALA A 90 -2.96 -6.18 -7.70
CA ALA A 90 -2.59 -6.59 -9.07
C ALA A 90 -3.80 -7.08 -9.91
N LEU A 91 -4.74 -7.79 -9.29
CA LEU A 91 -5.99 -8.21 -9.96
C LEU A 91 -6.89 -7.00 -10.25
N ARG A 92 -7.00 -6.05 -9.33
CA ARG A 92 -7.75 -4.80 -9.56
C ARG A 92 -7.20 -4.02 -10.74
N GLU A 93 -5.89 -3.89 -10.87
CA GLU A 93 -5.27 -3.23 -12.03
C GLU A 93 -5.59 -3.98 -13.32
N LYS A 94 -5.47 -5.31 -13.32
CA LYS A 94 -5.73 -6.13 -14.51
C LYS A 94 -7.21 -6.12 -14.92
N ILE A 95 -8.12 -6.23 -13.97
CA ILE A 95 -9.57 -6.22 -14.19
C ILE A 95 -10.09 -4.81 -14.47
N GLY A 96 -9.50 -3.78 -13.85
CA GLY A 96 -9.84 -2.37 -14.08
C GLY A 96 -9.28 -1.82 -15.40
N SER A 97 -8.20 -2.41 -15.94
CA SER A 97 -7.70 -2.14 -17.29
C SER A 97 -8.52 -2.87 -18.36
N ALA A 98 -9.07 -4.04 -18.05
CA ALA A 98 -10.11 -4.67 -18.84
C ALA A 98 -11.45 -3.98 -18.55
N MET A 99 -11.70 -2.82 -19.15
CA MET A 99 -13.01 -2.18 -19.10
C MET A 99 -14.08 -3.19 -19.55
N LEU A 100 -14.76 -3.81 -18.60
CA LEU A 100 -16.02 -4.48 -18.90
C LEU A 100 -16.93 -3.37 -19.41
N PRO A 101 -17.60 -3.54 -20.58
CA PRO A 101 -18.60 -2.59 -21.00
C PRO A 101 -19.62 -2.55 -19.87
N VAL A 102 -19.71 -1.41 -19.18
CA VAL A 102 -20.79 -1.17 -18.24
C VAL A 102 -22.06 -1.36 -19.06
N PRO A 103 -22.92 -2.35 -18.76
CA PRO A 103 -24.19 -2.44 -19.46
C PRO A 103 -24.92 -1.14 -19.16
N SER A 104 -25.10 -0.32 -20.19
CA SER A 104 -25.92 0.88 -20.11
C SER A 104 -27.24 0.47 -19.50
N ARG A 105 -27.52 0.94 -18.27
CA ARG A 105 -28.86 0.80 -17.68
C ARG A 105 -29.84 1.27 -18.75
N PRO A 106 -30.85 0.46 -19.15
CA PRO A 106 -31.89 0.97 -20.02
C PRO A 106 -32.48 2.19 -19.30
N SER A 107 -32.30 3.36 -19.91
CA SER A 107 -32.97 4.56 -19.47
C SER A 107 -34.46 4.29 -19.72
N PHE A 108 -35.18 3.96 -18.66
CA PHE A 108 -36.63 3.99 -18.70
C PHE A 108 -37.01 5.42 -19.04
N ARG A 109 -37.38 5.65 -20.31
CA ARG A 109 -38.04 6.87 -20.75
C ARG A 109 -39.45 6.80 -20.16
N THR A 110 -39.64 7.41 -19.00
CA THR A 110 -40.99 7.75 -18.56
C THR A 110 -41.42 8.94 -19.40
N SER A 111 -42.25 8.67 -20.41
CA SER A 111 -42.94 9.69 -21.18
C SER A 111 -43.84 10.51 -20.27
N SER A 112 -43.52 11.80 -20.18
CA SER A 112 -44.45 12.94 -20.11
C SER A 112 -45.64 12.84 -19.16
N GLN A 113 -45.60 13.61 -18.08
CA GLN A 113 -46.79 14.40 -17.73
C GLN A 113 -46.39 15.77 -17.18
N GLU A 114 -46.67 16.78 -18.00
CA GLU A 114 -46.73 18.19 -17.61
C GLU A 114 -47.57 18.37 -16.35
N ARG A 115 -47.02 19.11 -15.39
CA ARG A 115 -47.82 20.04 -14.60
C ARG A 115 -46.97 21.23 -14.20
N SER A 116 -47.11 22.26 -15.05
CA SER A 116 -46.73 23.63 -14.83
C SER A 116 -47.26 24.15 -13.49
N ARG A 117 -46.42 24.86 -12.71
CA ARG A 117 -46.78 26.02 -11.86
C ARG A 117 -45.56 26.60 -11.14
N GLY A 118 -45.29 27.88 -11.39
CA GLY A 118 -44.67 28.78 -10.41
C GLY A 118 -43.30 29.34 -10.79
N ALA A 119 -43.29 30.47 -11.48
CA ALA A 119 -42.17 31.41 -11.53
C ALA A 119 -42.00 32.16 -10.20
N ILE A 120 -40.90 32.94 -10.10
CA ILE A 120 -40.53 34.05 -9.17
C ILE A 120 -39.14 33.74 -8.53
N VAL A 121 -38.00 34.23 -9.07
CA VAL A 121 -37.38 35.57 -8.90
C VAL A 121 -36.92 35.73 -7.42
N THR A 122 -35.67 35.98 -7.02
CA THR A 122 -34.65 36.94 -7.48
C THR A 122 -33.37 36.79 -6.63
N ARG A 123 -32.24 37.10 -7.27
CA ARG A 123 -31.14 37.98 -6.79
C ARG A 123 -30.42 37.75 -5.45
N LEU A 124 -29.09 37.78 -5.64
CA LEU A 124 -28.06 38.44 -4.82
C LEU A 124 -27.81 37.72 -3.49
N TRP A 125 -26.58 37.42 -3.13
CA TRP A 125 -25.74 38.41 -2.45
C TRP A 125 -24.26 38.26 -2.79
N ARG A 126 -23.63 39.43 -2.84
CA ARG A 126 -22.28 39.75 -3.26
C ARG A 126 -21.23 39.24 -2.27
N ARG A 127 -20.05 38.96 -2.84
CA ARG A 127 -18.77 38.88 -2.13
C ARG A 127 -18.22 40.30 -1.90
N PRO A 128 -17.48 40.52 -0.80
CA PRO A 128 -16.28 41.36 -0.91
C PRO A 128 -15.03 40.74 -0.26
N VAL A 129 -13.89 40.99 -0.91
CA VAL A 129 -12.47 41.03 -0.46
C VAL A 129 -12.09 42.53 -0.61
N PRO A 130 -11.25 43.25 0.18
CA PRO A 130 -9.84 42.96 0.60
C PRO A 130 -9.52 43.51 2.04
N VAL A 131 -8.32 43.48 2.64
CA VAL A 131 -7.08 44.27 2.37
C VAL A 131 -5.88 43.74 3.19
N VAL A 132 -4.71 43.88 2.57
CA VAL A 132 -3.34 43.60 3.00
C VAL A 132 -2.80 44.66 3.98
N GLY A 133 -2.05 44.24 4.99
CA GLY A 133 -0.93 44.99 5.59
C GLY A 133 0.14 43.95 5.95
N GLY A 134 1.36 43.94 5.43
CA GLY A 134 2.34 45.02 5.29
C GLY A 134 3.49 44.70 6.26
N PRO A 135 4.70 44.32 5.81
CA PRO A 135 5.76 43.86 6.71
C PRO A 135 6.40 45.03 7.47
N VAL A 136 6.58 44.87 8.78
CA VAL A 136 7.36 45.80 9.62
C VAL A 136 8.83 45.39 9.56
N ALA A 137 9.66 46.39 9.25
CA ALA A 137 11.11 46.27 9.06
C ALA A 137 11.88 46.04 10.37
N ILE A 138 13.02 45.38 10.21
CA ILE A 138 14.09 45.16 11.19
C ILE A 138 14.90 46.46 11.37
N PRO A 139 15.37 46.80 12.58
CA PRO A 139 16.59 47.59 12.74
C PRO A 139 17.78 46.68 13.07
N ALA A 140 18.82 46.79 12.26
CA ALA A 140 20.17 46.37 12.62
C ALA A 140 20.79 47.43 13.55
N SER A 141 21.55 47.00 14.56
CA SER A 141 22.88 47.52 14.94
C SER A 141 23.20 47.14 16.38
N GLY A 142 24.43 46.66 16.59
CA GLY A 142 25.03 46.33 17.88
C GLY A 142 26.14 45.33 17.70
#